data_AF-A0A537Y7C0-F1
#
_entry.id   AF-A0A537Y7C0-F1
#
_cell.length_a   1.000
_cell.length_b   1.000
_cell.length_c   1.000
_cell.angle_alpha   90.00
_cell.angle_beta   90.00
_cell.angle_gamma   90.00
#
_symmetry.space_group_name_H-M   'P 1'
#
loop_
_entity.id
_entity.type
_entity.pdbx_description
1 polymer ?
#
loop_
_entity_poly.entity_id
_entity_poly.type
_entity_poly.pdbx_seq_one_letter_code
_entity_poly.pdbx_strand_id
1 'polypeptide(L)'
;MLSFRVDEGEANQAQAWADRLGVDRSELLREALRRHLQRLASETEARIWEEHPLDEGEQSLAEIADWGPAEDWSDWLDATG
;
A
#
# COMPACT_ATOMS: atom_id res chain seq x y z
N MET A 1 -6.38 -1.86 -21.37
CA MET A 1 -7.28 -0.68 -21.29
C MET A 1 -8.55 -1.13 -20.60
N LEU A 2 -8.88 -0.55 -19.45
CA LEU A 2 -10.13 -0.82 -18.73
C LEU A 2 -11.15 0.24 -19.14
N SER A 3 -12.36 -0.18 -19.51
CA SER A 3 -13.46 0.72 -19.86
C SER A 3 -14.67 0.36 -19.02
N PHE A 4 -15.30 1.37 -18.44
CA PHE A 4 -16.50 1.22 -17.63
C PHE A 4 -17.44 2.39 -17.92
N ARG A 5 -18.74 2.18 -17.69
CA ARG A 5 -19.72 3.24 -17.80
C ARG A 5 -19.75 4.05 -16.52
N VAL A 6 -19.84 5.35 -16.70
CA VAL A 6 -19.84 6.37 -15.65
C VAL A 6 -20.80 7.45 -16.11
N ASP A 7 -21.50 8.09 -15.18
CA ASP A 7 -22.38 9.20 -15.48
C ASP A 7 -21.58 10.39 -16.06
N GLU A 8 -22.21 11.18 -16.92
CA GLU A 8 -21.55 12.32 -17.55
C GLU A 8 -21.06 13.35 -16.52
N GLY A 9 -21.81 13.55 -15.43
CA GLY A 9 -21.42 14.45 -14.34
C GLY A 9 -20.18 13.96 -13.59
N GLU A 10 -20.06 12.66 -13.34
CA GLU A 10 -18.87 12.06 -12.73
C GLU A 10 -17.66 12.13 -13.66
N ALA A 11 -17.85 11.86 -14.95
CA ALA A 11 -16.79 11.96 -15.95
C ALA A 11 -16.23 13.38 -16.06
N ASN A 12 -17.12 14.38 -16.04
CA ASN A 12 -16.76 15.80 -16.06
C ASN A 12 -16.03 16.22 -14.78
N GLN A 13 -16.46 15.75 -13.62
CA GLN A 13 -15.76 16.01 -12.36
C GLN A 13 -14.36 15.41 -12.34
N ALA A 14 -14.20 14.16 -12.80
CA ALA A 14 -12.89 13.52 -12.90
C ALA A 14 -11.95 14.31 -13.84
N GLN A 15 -12.48 14.81 -14.97
CA GLN A 15 -11.71 15.65 -15.87
C GLN A 15 -11.29 16.98 -15.21
N ALA A 16 -12.22 17.68 -14.57
CA ALA A 16 -11.95 18.96 -13.92
C ALA A 16 -10.87 18.85 -12.82
N TRP A 17 -10.88 17.75 -12.07
CA TRP A 17 -9.84 17.48 -11.06
C TRP A 17 -8.50 17.12 -11.69
N ALA A 18 -8.49 16.33 -12.77
CA ALA A 18 -7.27 16.01 -13.50
C ALA A 18 -6.60 17.28 -14.04
N ASP A 19 -7.39 18.17 -14.65
CA ASP A 19 -6.93 19.46 -15.15
C ASP A 19 -6.37 20.35 -14.02
N ARG A 20 -7.06 20.41 -12.89
CA ARG A 20 -6.62 21.19 -11.71
C ARG A 20 -5.32 20.67 -11.11
N LEU A 21 -5.11 19.36 -11.17
CA LEU A 21 -3.90 18.70 -10.66
C LEU A 21 -2.77 18.65 -11.70
N GLY A 22 -3.05 19.02 -12.96
CA GLY A 22 -2.07 18.98 -14.06
C GLY A 22 -1.68 17.56 -14.46
N VAL A 23 -2.57 16.59 -14.28
CA VAL A 23 -2.33 15.17 -14.59
C VAL A 23 -3.34 14.66 -15.61
N ASP A 24 -3.03 13.50 -16.19
CA ASP A 24 -3.94 12.85 -17.12
C ASP A 24 -5.14 12.24 -16.37
N ARG A 25 -6.34 12.26 -16.95
CA ARG A 25 -7.55 11.66 -16.32
C ARG A 25 -7.32 10.19 -16.01
N SER A 26 -6.59 9.49 -16.88
CA SER A 26 -6.24 8.09 -16.70
C SER A 26 -5.31 7.85 -15.50
N GLU A 27 -4.43 8.81 -15.19
CA GLU A 27 -3.55 8.77 -14.02
C GLU A 27 -4.34 8.98 -12.73
N LEU A 28 -5.21 10.00 -12.70
CA LEU A 28 -6.09 10.27 -11.57
C LEU A 28 -6.91 9.04 -11.18
N LEU A 29 -7.57 8.41 -12.16
CA LEU A 29 -8.40 7.24 -11.92
C LEU A 29 -7.59 6.01 -11.49
N ARG A 30 -6.39 5.83 -12.04
CA ARG A 30 -5.49 4.74 -11.63
C ARG A 30 -5.05 4.90 -10.19
N GLU A 31 -4.71 6.11 -9.78
CA GLU A 31 -4.31 6.40 -8.41
C GLU A 31 -5.47 6.21 -7.43
N ALA A 32 -6.67 6.69 -7.77
CA ALA A 32 -7.87 6.48 -6.97
C ALA A 32 -8.17 4.98 -6.78
N LEU A 33 -8.11 4.19 -7.86
CA LEU A 33 -8.30 2.75 -7.81
C LEU A 33 -7.25 2.07 -6.93
N ARG A 34 -5.97 2.44 -7.10
CA ARG A 34 -4.85 1.90 -6.30
C ARG A 34 -5.09 2.13 -4.81
N ARG A 35 -5.44 3.35 -4.40
CA ARG A 35 -5.73 3.69 -3.00
C ARG A 35 -6.94 2.93 -2.47
N HIS A 36 -7.98 2.77 -3.27
CA HIS A 36 -9.17 2.04 -2.86
C HIS A 36 -8.87 0.55 -2.63
N LEU A 37 -8.10 -0.08 -3.52
CA LEU A 37 -7.68 -1.47 -3.37
C LEU A 37 -6.78 -1.66 -2.15
N GLN A 38 -5.85 -0.75 -1.90
CA GLN A 38 -5.00 -0.79 -0.70
C GLN A 38 -5.84 -0.71 0.58
N ARG A 39 -6.82 0.20 0.64
CA ARG A 39 -7.75 0.28 1.79
C ARG A 39 -8.51 -1.02 2.02
N LEU A 40 -9.05 -1.62 0.96
CA LEU A 40 -9.77 -2.90 1.06
C LEU A 40 -8.87 -4.06 1.51
N ALA A 41 -7.62 -4.08 1.03
CA ALA A 41 -6.64 -5.06 1.47
C ALA A 41 -6.33 -4.90 2.97
N SER A 42 -6.06 -3.67 3.42
CA SER A 42 -5.82 -3.40 4.85
C SER A 42 -7.02 -3.71 5.75
N GLU A 43 -8.25 -3.43 5.31
CA GLU A 43 -9.46 -3.83 6.04
C GLU A 43 -9.57 -5.35 6.15
N THR A 44 -9.17 -6.06 5.10
CA THR A 44 -9.16 -7.52 5.08
C THR A 44 -8.07 -8.09 5.99
N GLU A 45 -6.88 -7.51 5.96
CA GLU A 45 -5.75 -7.91 6.82
C GLU A 45 -6.06 -7.67 8.30
N ALA A 46 -6.66 -6.53 8.65
CA ALA A 46 -7.09 -6.24 10.01
C ALA A 46 -8.10 -7.29 10.52
N ARG A 47 -9.09 -7.65 9.70
CA ARG A 47 -10.05 -8.71 10.04
C ARG A 47 -9.37 -10.08 10.18
N ILE A 48 -8.46 -10.44 9.27
CA ILE A 48 -7.72 -11.71 9.34
C ILE A 48 -6.94 -11.77 10.64
N TRP A 49 -6.31 -10.67 11.06
CA TRP A 49 -5.58 -10.60 12.33
C TRP A 49 -6.47 -10.74 13.56
N GLU A 50 -7.71 -10.24 13.51
CA GLU A 50 -8.70 -10.44 14.57
C GLU A 50 -9.22 -11.89 14.62
N GLU A 51 -9.45 -12.51 13.46
CA GLU A 51 -9.97 -13.88 13.34
C GLU A 51 -8.90 -14.95 13.59
N HIS A 52 -7.65 -14.65 13.22
CA HIS A 52 -6.47 -15.49 13.38
C HIS A 52 -5.36 -14.68 14.06
N PRO A 53 -5.47 -14.45 15.38
CA PRO A 53 -4.37 -13.85 16.12
C PRO A 53 -3.14 -14.77 16.03
N LEU A 54 -1.95 -14.15 16.08
CA LEU A 54 -0.68 -14.88 16.10
C LEU A 54 -0.72 -16.02 17.11
N ASP A 55 -0.19 -17.17 16.72
CA ASP A 55 0.00 -18.26 17.68
C ASP A 55 1.13 -17.92 18.69
N GLU A 56 1.25 -18.70 19.76
CA GLU A 56 2.29 -18.47 20.78
C GLU A 56 3.71 -18.46 20.20
N GLY A 57 3.96 -19.24 19.14
CA GLY A 57 5.25 -19.29 18.45
C GLY A 57 5.54 -17.99 17.72
N GLU A 58 4.56 -17.45 17.01
CA GLU A 58 4.68 -16.19 16.27
C GLU A 58 4.71 -14.98 17.22
N GLN A 59 3.97 -15.01 18.32
CA GLN A 59 4.02 -13.97 19.36
C GLN A 59 5.41 -13.89 20.01
N SER A 60 6.10 -15.03 20.19
CA SER A 60 7.45 -15.05 20.76
C SER A 60 8.47 -14.28 19.90
N LEU A 61 8.21 -14.10 18.60
CA LEU A 61 9.05 -13.29 17.71
C LEU A 61 8.85 -11.79 17.92
N ALA A 62 7.71 -11.35 18.46
CA ALA A 62 7.48 -9.95 18.81
C ALA A 62 8.30 -9.52 20.04
N GLU A 63 8.71 -10.47 20.89
CA GLU A 63 9.64 -10.23 22.00
C GLU A 63 11.07 -9.91 21.51
N ILE A 64 11.39 -10.28 20.26
CA ILE A 64 12.66 -10.00 19.56
C ILE A 64 12.61 -8.62 18.87
N ALA A 65 11.70 -7.73 19.27
CA ALA A 65 11.58 -6.39 18.69
C ALA A 65 12.69 -5.41 19.14
N ASP A 66 13.73 -5.88 19.85
CA ASP A 66 14.99 -5.15 19.99
C ASP A 66 15.89 -5.43 18.77
N TRP A 67 15.38 -5.08 17.57
CA TRP A 67 16.24 -4.89 16.41
C TRP A 67 17.04 -3.63 16.71
N GLY A 68 18.12 -3.81 17.46
CA GLY A 68 19.01 -2.74 17.90
C GLY A 68 19.41 -1.81 16.75
N PRO A 69 19.90 -0.59 17.04
CA PRO A 69 20.28 0.37 16.02
C PRO A 69 21.16 -0.35 15.00
N ALA A 70 20.74 -0.33 13.72
CA ALA A 70 21.33 -1.11 12.64
C ALA A 70 22.85 -1.19 12.83
N GLU A 71 23.33 -2.35 13.28
CA GLU A 71 24.76 -2.57 13.50
C GLU A 71 25.48 -2.23 12.21
N ASP A 72 26.67 -1.63 12.30
CA ASP A 72 27.42 -1.17 11.14
C ASP A 72 27.64 -2.35 10.18
N TRP A 73 26.89 -2.38 9.08
CA TRP A 73 26.95 -3.42 8.04
C TRP A 73 28.25 -3.33 7.21
N SER A 74 29.23 -2.59 7.69
CA SER A 74 30.54 -2.41 7.06
C SER A 74 31.30 -3.73 6.89
N ASP A 75 31.07 -4.71 7.77
CA ASP A 75 31.63 -6.07 7.64
C ASP A 75 31.15 -6.81 6.38
N TRP A 76 30.01 -6.44 5.80
CA TRP A 76 29.51 -7.04 4.55
C TRP A 76 30.15 -6.43 3.29
N LEU A 77 30.80 -5.26 3.37
CA LEU A 77 31.44 -4.63 2.21
C LEU A 77 32.70 -5.40 1.75
N ASP A 78 33.42 -6.02 2.69
CA ASP A 78 34.64 -6.79 2.39
C ASP A 78 34.37 -8.14 1.70
N ALA A 79 33.10 -8.61 1.68
CA ALA A 79 32.73 -9.88 1.06
C ALA A 79 32.66 -9.83 -0.48
N THR A 80 32.84 -8.65 -1.09
CA THR A 80 32.85 -8.46 -2.56
C THR A 80 34.24 -8.23 -3.17
N GLY A 81 35.30 -8.47 -2.39
CA GLY A 81 36.70 -8.41 -2.84
C GLY A 81 37.07 -9.44 -3.90
#